data_AF-A4N4A9-F1
#
_entry.id   AF-A4N4A9-F1
#
_cell.length_a   1.000
_cell.length_b   1.000
_cell.length_c   1.000
_cell.angle_alpha   90.00
_cell.angle_beta   90.00
_cell.angle_gamma   90.00
#
_symmetry.space_group_name_H-M   'P 1'
#
loop_
_entity.id
_entity.type
_entity.pdbx_description
1 polymer ?
#
loop_
_entity_poly.entity_id
_entity_poly.type
_entity_poly.pdbx_seq_one_letter_code
_entity_poly.pdbx_strand_id
1 'polypeptide(L)' 'MQNSTLYPTVYVLGNGQLGRMLGYAGAPLDIYVEPLAFNAPVFDLPENAIITAEIERWEKHL' A
#
# COMPACT_ATOMS: atom_id res chain seq x y z
N MET A 1 -0.11 -0.57 15.79
CA MET A 1 0.47 -0.45 14.44
C MET A 1 1.97 -0.48 14.60
N GLN A 2 2.65 -1.51 14.07
CA GLN A 2 4.11 -1.55 14.08
C GLN A 2 4.57 -0.62 12.96
N ASN A 3 4.89 0.63 13.33
CA ASN A 3 5.54 1.54 12.41
C ASN A 3 7.00 1.10 12.31
N SER A 4 7.47 0.83 11.10
CA SER A 4 8.90 0.65 10.85
C SER A 4 9.65 1.86 11.40
N THR A 5 10.81 1.61 11.99
CA THR A 5 11.67 2.70 12.50
C THR A 5 12.61 3.23 11.40
N LEU A 6 12.70 2.52 10.28
CA LEU A 6 13.65 2.78 9.18
C LEU A 6 12.98 3.35 7.94
N TYR A 7 11.77 2.89 7.61
CA TYR A 7 11.08 3.27 6.38
C TYR A 7 9.75 3.97 6.66
N PRO A 8 9.38 4.98 5.84
CA PRO A 8 8.05 5.55 5.91
C PRO A 8 6.98 4.50 5.57
N THR A 9 5.77 4.71 6.08
CA THR A 9 4.63 3.90 5.69
C THR A 9 4.28 4.13 4.22
N VAL A 10 4.01 3.03 3.51
CA VAL A 10 3.54 3.04 2.13
C VAL A 10 2.03 2.81 2.10
N TYR A 11 1.27 3.82 1.71
CA TYR A 11 -0.17 3.69 1.48
C TYR A 11 -0.44 3.30 0.03
N VAL A 12 -1.28 2.29 -0.17
CA VAL A 12 -1.68 1.82 -1.51
C VAL A 12 -3.15 2.17 -1.72
N LEU A 13 -3.45 3.03 -2.68
CA LEU A 13 -4.82 3.28 -3.12
C LEU A 13 -5.34 2.05 -3.86
N GLY A 14 -6.29 1.35 -3.25
CA GLY A 14 -6.74 0.02 -3.66
C GLY A 14 -6.49 -0.99 -2.54
N ASN A 15 -7.53 -1.77 -2.21
CA ASN A 15 -7.46 -2.89 -1.26
C ASN A 15 -7.69 -4.23 -1.98
N GLY A 16 -7.11 -4.35 -3.17
CA GLY A 16 -7.15 -5.56 -3.99
C GLY A 16 -6.05 -6.55 -3.63
N GLN A 17 -5.82 -7.51 -4.52
CA GLN A 17 -4.83 -8.56 -4.32
C GLN A 17 -3.40 -8.03 -4.44
N LEU A 18 -3.12 -7.04 -5.29
CA LEU A 18 -1.77 -6.50 -5.45
C LEU A 18 -1.34 -5.70 -4.21
N GLY A 19 -2.25 -4.93 -3.60
CA GLY A 19 -1.95 -4.21 -2.35
C GLY A 19 -1.53 -5.16 -1.23
N ARG A 20 -2.21 -6.31 -1.12
CA ARG A 20 -1.84 -7.37 -0.16
C ARG A 20 -0.52 -8.03 -0.51
N MET A 21 -0.28 -8.33 -1.79
CA MET A 21 1.01 -8.88 -2.26
C MET A 21 2.16 -7.94 -1.94
N LEU A 22 1.98 -6.64 -2.12
CA LEU A 22 2.98 -5.64 -1.76
C LEU A 22 3.25 -5.63 -0.24
N GLY A 23 2.22 -5.76 0.59
CA GLY A 23 2.39 -5.90 2.03
C GLY A 23 3.18 -7.15 2.43
N TYR A 24 2.92 -8.30 1.80
CA TYR A 24 3.72 -9.52 2.04
C TYR A 24 5.18 -9.36 1.61
N ALA A 25 5.45 -8.64 0.50
CA ALA A 25 6.80 -8.36 0.05
C ALA A 25 7.54 -7.35 0.95
N GLY A 26 6.81 -6.39 1.53
CA GLY A 26 7.36 -5.36 2.43
C GLY A 26 7.70 -5.89 3.83
N ALA A 27 6.90 -6.80 4.38
CA ALA A 27 7.09 -7.34 5.72
C ALA A 27 8.52 -7.86 6.03
N PRO A 28 9.17 -8.70 5.19
CA PRO A 28 10.54 -9.16 5.45
C PRO A 28 11.60 -8.05 5.34
N LEU A 29 11.25 -6.89 4.77
CA LEU A 29 12.13 -5.73 4.62
C LEU A 29 11.89 -4.67 5.70
N ASP A 30 11.03 -4.96 6.68
CA ASP A 30 10.53 -3.99 7.66
C ASP A 30 9.87 -2.77 6.98
N ILE A 31 9.18 -2.97 5.85
CA ILE A 31 8.41 -1.92 5.19
C ILE A 31 6.93 -2.14 5.51
N TYR A 32 6.31 -1.15 6.17
CA TYR A 32 4.87 -1.19 6.44
C TYR A 32 4.09 -0.69 5.24
N VAL A 33 3.15 -1.53 4.77
CA VAL A 33 2.27 -1.23 3.63
C VAL A 33 0.82 -1.27 4.12
N GLU A 34 0.08 -0.20 3.86
CA GLU A 34 -1.32 -0.05 4.22
C GLU A 34 -2.18 0.07 2.95
N PRO A 35 -2.88 -1.01 2.54
CA PRO A 35 -3.87 -0.93 1.47
C PRO A 35 -5.11 -0.15 1.92
N LEU A 36 -5.49 0.86 1.14
CA LEU A 36 -6.63 1.74 1.40
C LEU A 36 -7.76 1.42 0.43
N ALA A 37 -8.93 1.07 0.97
CA ALA A 37 -10.12 0.94 0.16
C ALA A 37 -10.55 2.32 -0.38
N PHE A 38 -11.12 2.38 -1.59
CA PHE A 38 -11.58 3.64 -2.19
C PHE A 38 -12.69 4.35 -1.38
N ASN A 39 -13.40 3.61 -0.54
CA ASN A 39 -14.43 4.12 0.35
C ASN A 39 -13.95 4.28 1.81
N ALA A 40 -12.64 4.23 2.06
CA ALA A 40 -12.09 4.49 3.38
C ALA A 40 -12.42 5.94 3.81
N PRO A 41 -12.66 6.18 5.12
CA PRO A 41 -12.81 7.52 5.65
C PRO A 41 -11.58 8.39 5.35
N VAL A 42 -11.78 9.70 5.25
CA VAL A 42 -10.65 10.65 5.12
C VAL A 42 -9.89 10.72 6.45
N PHE A 43 -8.58 10.76 6.37
CA PHE A 43 -7.67 10.87 7.52
C PHE A 43 -6.40 11.61 7.13
N ASP A 44 -5.68 12.11 8.12
CA ASP A 44 -4.40 12.77 7.92
C ASP A 44 -3.28 11.74 7.73
N LEU A 45 -2.44 11.96 6.73
CA LEU A 45 -1.26 11.14 6.47
C LEU A 45 -0.03 11.74 7.17
N PRO A 46 0.91 10.89 7.65
CA PRO A 46 2.22 11.37 8.07
C PRO A 46 2.93 12.14 6.96
N GLU A 47 3.68 13.18 7.30
CA GLU A 47 4.36 14.06 6.33
C GLU A 47 5.33 13.30 5.40
N ASN A 48 5.98 12.26 5.92
CA ASN A 48 6.93 11.44 5.19
C ASN A 48 6.31 10.21 4.52
N ALA A 49 4.99 10.06 4.53
CA ALA A 49 4.33 8.91 3.94
C ALA A 49 4.54 8.83 2.42
N ILE A 50 4.59 7.60 1.91
CA ILE A 50 4.63 7.32 0.47
C ILE A 50 3.25 6.86 0.03
N ILE A 51 2.74 7.38 -1.09
CA ILE A 51 1.45 6.99 -1.65
C ILE A 51 1.67 6.41 -3.04
N THR A 52 1.08 5.25 -3.30
CA THR A 52 1.01 4.63 -4.62
C THR A 52 -0.41 4.14 -4.88
N ALA A 53 -0.72 3.77 -6.12
CA ALA A 53 -2.00 3.18 -6.49
C ALA A 53 -1.79 1.75 -7.02
N GLU A 54 -2.70 0.86 -6.67
CA GLU A 54 -2.81 -0.46 -7.29
C GLU A 54 -3.28 -0.29 -8.74
N ILE A 55 -2.55 -0.88 -9.69
CA ILE A 55 -2.92 -0.92 -11.11
C ILE A 55 -2.88 -2.38 -11.57
N GLU A 56 -4.04 -2.96 -11.81
CA GLU A 56 -4.15 -4.24 -12.51
C GLU A 56 -4.32 -3.99 -14.01
N ARG A 57 -3.26 -4.22 -14.78
CA ARG A 57 -3.34 -4.19 -16.24
C ARG A 57 -3.40 -5.62 -16.77
N TRP A 58 -4.59 -6.04 -17.15
CA TRP A 58 -4.80 -7.28 -17.89
C TRP A 58 -4.63 -7.02 -19.39
N GLU A 59 -3.89 -7.85 -20.09
CA GLU A 59 -3.88 -7.81 -21.56
C GLU A 59 -5.28 -8.18 -22.06
N LYS A 60 -5.87 -7.32 -22.89
CA LYS A 60 -7.10 -7.65 -23.63
C LYS A 60 -6.72 -8.62 -24.74
N HIS A 61 -6.65 -9.90 -24.41
CA HIS A 61 -6.61 -11.08 -25.31
C HIS A 61 -5.65 -10.96 -26.51
N LEU A 62 -4.53 -11.68 -26.45
CA LEU A 62 -3.78 -12.13 -27.63
C LEU A 62 -4.63 -13.10 -28.46
#